data_AF-A0A7K2MKQ2-F1
#
_entry.id   AF-A0A7K2MKQ2-F1
#
_cell.length_a   1.000
_cell.length_b   1.000
_cell.length_c   1.000
_cell.angle_alpha   90.00
_cell.angle_beta   90.00
_cell.angle_gamma   90.00
#
_symmetry.space_group_name_H-M   'P 1'
#
loop_
_entity.id
_entity.type
_entity.pdbx_description
1 polymer ?
#
loop_
_entity_poly.entity_id
_entity_poly.type
_entity_poly.pdbx_seq_one_letter_code
_entity_poly.pdbx_strand_id
1 'polypeptide(L)' 'VPRVPGARWVVPRLVGEVRYSTRTREGMLRQPSWLRLRPDLTPEESAADVPDDLV' A
#
# COMPACT_ATOMS: atom_id res chain seq x y z
N VAL A 1 -8.11 10.32 10.01
CA VAL A 1 -6.96 9.87 9.21
C VAL A 1 -5.67 10.22 9.95
N PRO A 2 -4.69 9.30 10.09
CA PRO A 2 -3.49 9.55 10.89
C PRO A 2 -2.73 10.81 10.48
N ARG A 3 -2.17 11.54 11.45
CA ARG A 3 -1.38 12.74 11.17
C ARG A 3 0.05 12.35 10.84
N VAL A 4 0.35 12.28 9.55
CA VAL A 4 1.71 12.05 9.03
C VAL A 4 2.22 13.37 8.44
N PRO A 5 3.35 13.93 8.94
CA PRO A 5 3.91 15.17 8.41
C PRO A 5 4.16 15.09 6.90
N GLY A 6 3.69 16.09 6.16
CA GLY A 6 3.87 16.18 4.71
C GLY A 6 2.99 15.23 3.88
N ALA A 7 2.19 14.36 4.49
CA ALA A 7 1.31 13.47 3.76
C ALA A 7 0.03 14.19 3.28
N ARG A 8 -0.35 13.93 2.03
CA ARG A 8 -1.69 14.22 1.51
C ARG A 8 -2.45 12.92 1.38
N TRP A 9 -3.54 12.80 2.13
CA TRP A 9 -4.42 11.65 2.05
C TRP A 9 -5.23 11.67 0.75
N VAL A 10 -5.39 10.51 0.14
CA VAL A 10 -6.10 10.30 -1.13
C VAL A 10 -7.03 9.11 -1.00
N VAL A 11 -8.01 9.01 -1.90
CA VAL A 11 -8.86 7.82 -2.02
C VAL A 11 -7.99 6.66 -2.55
N PRO A 12 -8.02 5.46 -1.94
CA PRO A 12 -7.11 4.36 -2.27
C PRO A 12 -7.53 3.69 -3.59
N ARG A 13 -7.22 4.32 -4.73
CA ARG A 13 -7.58 3.83 -6.08
C ARG A 13 -6.42 3.31 -6.90
N LEU A 14 -5.20 3.56 -6.46
CA LEU A 14 -3.99 3.23 -7.22
C LEU A 14 -3.28 2.05 -6.58
N VAL A 15 -2.93 1.06 -7.40
CA VAL A 15 -2.09 -0.07 -7.00
C VAL A 15 -0.67 0.14 -7.50
N GLY A 16 0.29 -0.09 -6.60
CA GLY A 16 1.71 -0.01 -6.89
C GLY A 16 2.42 -1.32 -6.62
N GLU A 17 3.34 -1.69 -7.48
CA GLU A 17 4.22 -2.84 -7.28
C GLU A 17 5.51 -2.39 -6.61
N VAL A 18 5.90 -3.14 -5.57
CA VAL A 18 7.12 -2.92 -4.82
C VAL A 18 7.86 -4.24 -4.63
N ARG A 19 9.19 -4.17 -4.56
CA ARG A 19 10.01 -5.25 -4.01
C ARG A 19 10.32 -4.94 -2.56
N TYR A 20 10.42 -5.96 -1.73
CA TYR A 20 10.78 -5.82 -0.33
C TYR A 20 11.50 -7.09 0.14
N SER A 21 12.24 -7.03 1.24
CA SER A 21 12.97 -8.19 1.76
C SER A 21 12.09 -9.10 2.62
N THR A 22 11.33 -8.53 3.55
CA THR A 22 10.40 -9.27 4.42
C THR A 22 9.27 -8.38 4.91
N ARG A 23 8.15 -8.99 5.33
CA ARG A 23 7.06 -8.32 6.05
C ARG A 23 7.30 -8.46 7.55
N THR A 24 7.22 -7.35 8.29
CA THR A 24 7.37 -7.38 9.76
C THR A 24 6.15 -8.02 10.41
N ARG A 25 6.28 -8.33 11.71
CA ARG A 25 5.16 -8.86 12.50
C ARG A 25 3.98 -7.89 12.55
N GLU A 26 4.26 -6.59 12.47
CA GLU A 26 3.29 -5.50 12.44
C GLU A 26 2.75 -5.21 11.02
N GLY A 27 3.05 -6.06 10.03
CA GLY A 27 2.51 -5.95 8.67
C GLY A 27 3.27 -5.02 7.71
N MET A 28 4.32 -4.33 8.18
CA MET A 28 5.09 -3.35 7.40
C MET A 28 6.11 -4.03 6.47
N LEU A 29 6.47 -3.40 5.35
CA LEU A 29 7.48 -3.92 4.42
C LEU A 29 8.89 -3.43 4.81
N ARG A 30 9.87 -4.33 4.91
CA ARG A 30 11.27 -3.97 5.13
C ARG A 30 12.01 -3.69 3.82
N GLN A 31 12.74 -2.58 3.81
CA GLN A 31 13.55 -2.09 2.68
C GLN A 31 12.76 -2.12 1.36
N PRO A 32 11.58 -1.47 1.30
CA PRO A 32 10.77 -1.46 0.10
C PRO A 32 11.42 -0.60 -0.99
N SER A 33 11.37 -1.08 -2.21
CA SER A 33 11.75 -0.34 -3.41
C SER A 33 10.57 -0.30 -4.37
N TRP A 34 10.23 0.90 -4.84
CA TRP A 34 9.22 1.11 -5.87
C TRP A 34 9.62 0.46 -7.18
N LEU A 35 8.68 -0.22 -7.84
CA LEU A 35 8.87 -0.69 -9.20
C LEU A 35 8.04 0.12 -10.20
N ARG A 36 6.71 0.07 -10.07
CA ARG A 36 5.78 0.57 -11.10
C ARG A 36 4.35 0.67 -10.58
N LEU A 37 3.51 1.41 -11.30
CA LEU A 37 2.06 1.34 -11.13
C LEU A 37 1.50 0.04 -11.75
N ARG A 38 0.40 -0.45 -11.19
CA ARG A 38 -0.41 -1.57 -11.68
C ARG A 38 -1.81 -1.08 -12.02
N PRO A 39 -2.00 -0.36 -13.13
CA PRO A 39 -3.33 0.10 -13.55
C PRO A 39 -4.26 -1.06 -13.95
N ASP A 40 -3.70 -2.25 -14.09
CA ASP A 40 -4.39 -3.51 -14.38
C ASP A 40 -4.98 -4.20 -13.15
N LEU A 41 -4.73 -3.69 -11.93
CA LEU A 41 -5.25 -4.23 -10.68
C LEU A 41 -6.12 -3.21 -9.95
N THR A 42 -7.18 -3.70 -9.30
CA THR A 42 -7.95 -2.92 -8.31
C THR A 42 -7.31 -2.98 -6.92
N PRO A 43 -7.63 -2.03 -6.02
CA PRO A 43 -7.18 -2.08 -4.62
C PRO A 43 -7.51 -3.40 -3.92
N GLU A 44 -8.68 -3.97 -4.19
CA GLU A 44 -9.19 -5.23 -3.60
C GLU A 44 -8.42 -6.46 -4.11
N GLU A 45 -7.88 -6.39 -5.33
CA GLU A 45 -7.01 -7.43 -5.90
C GLU A 45 -5.55 -7.33 -5.42
N SER A 46 -5.20 -6.22 -4.75
CA SER A 46 -3.83 -5.99 -4.29
C SER A 46 -3.50 -6.83 -3.06
N ALA A 47 -2.23 -7.20 -2.90
CA ALA A 47 -1.73 -7.88 -1.70
C ALA A 47 -1.53 -6.94 -0.49
N ALA A 48 -2.05 -5.70 -0.57
CA ALA A 48 -2.04 -4.77 0.54
C ALA A 48 -3.05 -5.24 1.59
N ASP A 49 -2.67 -5.10 2.85
CA ASP A 49 -3.60 -5.32 3.95
C ASP A 49 -4.45 -4.05 4.09
N VAL A 50 -5.67 -4.09 3.57
CA VAL A 50 -6.62 -2.98 3.59
C VAL A 50 -7.68 -3.30 4.65
N PRO A 51 -7.89 -2.44 5.66
CA PRO A 51 -8.97 -2.64 6.64
C PRO A 51 -10.33 -2.78 5.96
N ASP A 52 -11.13 -3.77 6.41
CA ASP A 52 -12.46 -4.11 5.85
C ASP A 52 -13.46 -2.93 5.86
N ASP A 53 -13.25 -1.91 6.71
CA ASP A 53 -14.13 -0.76 6.87
C ASP A 53 -13.93 0.34 5.81
N LEU A 54 -13.01 0.14 4.87
CA LEU A 54 -12.73 1.07 3.77
C LEU A 54 -13.30 0.63 2.41
N VAL A 55 -14.05 -0.49 2.37
CA VAL A 55 -14.74 -1.01 1.18
C VAL A 55 -16.20 -0.54 1.13
#